data_AF-A0A5C8RY11-F1
#
_entry.id   AF-A0A5C8RY11-F1
#
_cell.length_a   1.000
_cell.length_b   1.000
_cell.length_c   1.000
_cell.angle_alpha   90.00
_cell.angle_beta   90.00
_cell.angle_gamma   90.00
#
_symmetry.space_group_name_H-M   'P 1'
#
loop_
_entity.id
_entity.type
_entity.pdbx_description
1 polymer ?
#
loop_
_entity_poly.entity_id
_entity_poly.type
_entity_poly.pdbx_seq_one_letter_code
_entity_poly.pdbx_strand_id
1 'polypeptide(L)'
;MSQIETSAPVVIAVAITGSVPRKADNPALPVTVAEQVESTHQAYEAGATLAHIHVRNDDETPSSDPDRFAAVQEGLRKHCPGLVVQFSTGGRGRDPASRGLSLQHRPDMASLSTGSVNFPTIVYENAATLVTDLATQMKRYGVRPEIEIFDLSHLHGARRLVEAGLIDARPHVQFVMGVQNAMPADEHLLDILLAESRRILPGATWTAAGIGRNQAIVMEWALARGADAVRTGLEDNIRITKDRLAASNAELVGLAAEAVRRHGRRVANPAEARAVLGLAA
;
A
#
# COMPACT_ATOMS: atom_id res chain seq x y z
N MET A 1 -18.91 -9.55 -19.83
CA MET A 1 -17.69 -8.74 -19.70
C MET A 1 -18.10 -7.28 -19.77
N SER A 2 -18.16 -6.57 -18.64
CA SER A 2 -18.36 -5.11 -18.69
C SER A 2 -17.14 -4.52 -19.39
N GLN A 3 -17.37 -3.62 -20.34
CA GLN A 3 -16.28 -2.86 -20.94
C GLN A 3 -15.57 -2.12 -19.79
N ILE A 4 -14.28 -2.38 -19.61
CA ILE A 4 -13.43 -1.57 -18.73
C ILE A 4 -13.54 -0.15 -19.29
N GLU A 5 -14.02 0.81 -18.49
CA GLU A 5 -14.01 2.21 -18.88
C GLU A 5 -12.56 2.63 -19.12
N THR A 6 -12.16 2.70 -20.38
CA THR A 6 -10.79 3.01 -20.81
C THR A 6 -10.36 4.44 -20.45
N SER A 7 -11.29 5.25 -19.92
CA SER A 7 -11.03 6.63 -19.46
C SER A 7 -10.72 6.75 -17.96
N ALA A 8 -10.99 5.73 -17.14
CA ALA A 8 -10.85 5.84 -15.69
C ALA A 8 -9.36 5.96 -15.29
N PRO A 9 -8.95 6.97 -14.52
CA PRO A 9 -7.57 7.11 -14.07
C PRO A 9 -7.17 5.99 -13.09
N VAL A 10 -5.87 5.68 -13.03
CA VAL A 10 -5.30 4.67 -12.12
C VAL A 10 -4.39 5.35 -11.09
N VAL A 11 -4.61 5.10 -9.81
CA VAL A 11 -3.72 5.55 -8.74
C VAL A 11 -2.44 4.72 -8.76
N ILE A 12 -1.27 5.37 -8.66
CA ILE A 12 -0.01 4.66 -8.41
C ILE A 12 0.39 4.89 -6.95
N ALA A 13 0.39 3.80 -6.19
CA ALA A 13 0.92 3.73 -4.83
C ALA A 13 2.43 3.39 -4.87
N VAL A 14 3.23 4.19 -4.19
CA VAL A 14 4.67 3.95 -4.00
C VAL A 14 4.97 3.56 -2.54
N ALA A 15 5.41 2.33 -2.32
CA ALA A 15 5.86 1.80 -1.04
C ALA A 15 7.37 1.96 -0.93
N ILE A 16 7.79 3.06 -0.31
CA ILE A 16 9.13 3.62 -0.52
C ILE A 16 10.26 2.91 0.24
N THR A 17 9.94 2.28 1.39
CA THR A 17 10.95 1.86 2.38
C THR A 17 10.70 0.48 2.98
N GLY A 18 9.46 0.20 3.42
CA GLY A 18 9.15 -1.02 4.16
C GLY A 18 9.87 -1.19 5.49
N SER A 19 9.83 -2.41 6.02
CA SER A 19 10.53 -2.80 7.26
C SER A 19 11.76 -3.69 7.03
N VAL A 20 11.89 -4.29 5.85
CA VAL A 20 12.86 -5.35 5.56
C VAL A 20 14.07 -4.87 4.78
N PRO A 21 13.91 -4.22 3.62
CA PRO A 21 15.07 -3.85 2.81
C PRO A 21 16.05 -3.00 3.62
N ARG A 22 17.34 -3.17 3.34
CA ARG A 22 18.45 -2.39 3.89
C ARG A 22 19.25 -1.73 2.76
N LYS A 23 20.04 -0.69 3.07
CA LYS A 23 20.92 -0.05 2.10
C LYS A 23 21.96 -1.00 1.53
N ALA A 24 22.35 -2.02 2.31
CA ALA A 24 23.22 -3.10 1.85
C ALA A 24 22.59 -3.96 0.73
N ASP A 25 21.25 -4.07 0.69
CA ASP A 25 20.53 -4.80 -0.36
C ASP A 25 20.36 -3.94 -1.61
N ASN A 26 20.04 -2.65 -1.42
CA ASN A 26 20.00 -1.65 -2.47
C ASN A 26 20.32 -0.25 -1.90
N PRO A 27 21.39 0.43 -2.37
CA PRO A 27 21.79 1.74 -1.84
C PRO A 27 20.77 2.86 -2.10
N ALA A 28 19.82 2.66 -3.02
CA ALA A 28 18.74 3.61 -3.30
C ALA A 28 17.64 3.62 -2.24
N LEU A 29 17.69 2.73 -1.23
CA LEU A 29 16.68 2.66 -0.19
C LEU A 29 16.69 3.92 0.71
N PRO A 30 15.58 4.69 0.78
CA PRO A 30 15.50 5.85 1.65
C PRO A 30 15.23 5.43 3.10
N VAL A 31 16.09 5.86 4.03
CA VAL A 31 15.99 5.48 5.46
C VAL A 31 15.66 6.68 6.33
N THR A 32 16.42 7.77 6.17
CA THR A 32 16.21 9.00 6.95
C THR A 32 15.00 9.79 6.44
N VAL A 33 14.44 10.67 7.27
CA VAL A 33 13.31 11.54 6.87
C VAL A 33 13.62 12.31 5.58
N ALA A 34 14.81 12.90 5.48
CA ALA A 34 15.21 13.68 4.30
C ALA A 34 15.27 12.81 3.03
N GLU A 35 15.83 11.60 3.13
CA GLU A 35 15.87 10.65 2.00
C GLU A 35 14.47 10.18 1.60
N GLN A 36 13.58 9.95 2.59
CA GLN A 36 12.21 9.54 2.33
C GLN A 36 11.41 10.64 1.63
N VAL A 37 11.55 11.89 2.05
CA VAL A 37 10.91 13.04 1.40
C VAL A 37 11.42 13.18 -0.04
N GLU A 38 12.74 13.16 -0.25
CA GLU A 38 13.34 13.29 -1.58
C GLU A 38 12.95 12.13 -2.51
N SER A 39 13.08 10.89 -2.04
CA SER A 39 12.71 9.71 -2.84
C SER A 39 11.23 9.71 -3.19
N THR A 40 10.36 10.21 -2.30
CA THR A 40 8.92 10.30 -2.56
C THR A 40 8.61 11.44 -3.52
N HIS A 41 9.32 12.56 -3.42
CA HIS A 41 9.18 13.69 -4.35
C HIS A 41 9.52 13.27 -5.79
N GLN A 42 10.62 12.57 -6.00
CA GLN A 42 10.97 12.02 -7.31
C GLN A 42 9.92 11.02 -7.82
N ALA A 43 9.38 10.19 -6.94
CA ALA A 43 8.31 9.25 -7.30
C ALA A 43 7.00 9.97 -7.64
N TYR A 44 6.68 11.05 -6.94
CA TYR A 44 5.53 11.91 -7.21
C TYR A 44 5.64 12.55 -8.60
N GLU A 45 6.80 13.12 -8.95
CA GLU A 45 7.06 13.65 -10.29
C GLU A 45 6.98 12.57 -11.39
N ALA A 46 7.33 11.32 -11.06
CA ALA A 46 7.20 10.18 -11.97
C ALA A 46 5.75 9.67 -12.12
N GLY A 47 4.81 10.12 -11.28
CA GLY A 47 3.38 9.81 -11.37
C GLY A 47 2.77 9.10 -10.15
N ALA A 48 3.49 8.95 -9.04
CA ALA A 48 2.91 8.41 -7.82
C ALA A 48 1.92 9.41 -7.21
N THR A 49 0.74 8.93 -6.84
CA THR A 49 -0.32 9.75 -6.21
C THR A 49 -0.75 9.25 -4.83
N LEU A 50 -0.15 8.15 -4.37
CA LEU A 50 -0.25 7.65 -3.01
C LEU A 50 1.15 7.20 -2.56
N ALA A 51 1.59 7.61 -1.37
CA ALA A 51 2.83 7.14 -0.76
C ALA A 51 2.54 6.30 0.49
N HIS A 52 2.97 5.04 0.48
CA HIS A 52 2.89 4.13 1.61
C HIS A 52 4.16 4.25 2.46
N ILE A 53 4.00 4.71 3.70
CA ILE A 53 5.09 5.17 4.55
C ILE A 53 5.35 4.16 5.67
N HIS A 54 6.60 3.72 5.72
CA HIS A 54 7.25 3.14 6.89
C HIS A 54 8.39 4.06 7.31
N VAL A 55 8.60 4.24 8.60
CA VAL A 55 9.78 4.95 9.14
C VAL A 55 10.79 3.97 9.72
N ARG A 56 12.06 4.38 9.72
CA ARG A 56 13.19 3.64 10.25
C ARG A 56 13.91 4.47 11.30
N ASN A 57 14.63 3.78 12.18
CA ASN A 57 15.69 4.40 12.98
C ASN A 57 16.92 4.65 12.09
N ASP A 58 17.88 5.43 12.60
CA ASP A 58 19.06 5.82 11.81
C ASP A 58 20.01 4.63 11.54
N ASP A 59 19.89 3.56 12.33
CA ASP A 59 20.56 2.26 12.12
C ASP A 59 19.80 1.33 11.17
N GLU A 60 18.85 1.87 10.41
CA GLU A 60 17.96 1.18 9.47
C GLU A 60 16.93 0.21 10.10
N THR A 61 16.88 0.06 11.43
CA THR A 61 15.88 -0.81 12.08
C THR A 61 14.46 -0.24 11.94
N PRO A 62 13.41 -1.10 11.90
CA PRO A 62 12.02 -0.63 11.81
C PRO A 62 11.63 0.23 13.01
N SER A 63 10.83 1.27 12.77
CA SER A 63 10.33 2.13 13.83
C SER A 63 8.81 2.36 13.72
N SER A 64 8.19 2.63 14.87
CA SER A 64 6.80 3.10 15.00
C SER A 64 6.74 4.52 15.56
N ASP A 65 7.88 5.23 15.60
CA ASP A 65 7.99 6.56 16.18
C ASP A 65 7.02 7.55 15.50
N PRO A 66 5.99 8.04 16.22
CA PRO A 66 5.00 8.97 15.67
C PRO A 66 5.61 10.27 15.15
N ASP A 67 6.67 10.77 15.79
CA ASP A 67 7.29 12.04 15.41
C ASP A 67 8.05 11.91 14.09
N ARG A 68 8.67 10.75 13.83
CA ARG A 68 9.28 10.46 12.52
C ARG A 68 8.22 10.37 11.42
N PHE A 69 7.08 9.73 11.69
CA PHE A 69 5.96 9.71 10.75
C PHE A 69 5.44 11.12 10.44
N ALA A 70 5.27 11.95 11.48
CA ALA A 70 4.83 13.33 11.34
C ALA A 70 5.82 14.17 10.51
N ALA A 71 7.12 14.03 10.76
CA ALA A 71 8.16 14.74 10.02
C ALA A 71 8.20 14.37 8.53
N VAL A 72 8.04 13.09 8.18
CA VAL A 72 7.89 12.65 6.79
C VAL A 72 6.64 13.28 6.18
N GLN A 73 5.49 13.14 6.84
CA GLN A 73 4.22 13.70 6.36
C GLN A 73 4.30 15.22 6.12
N GLU A 74 4.95 15.98 7.01
CA GLU A 74 5.16 17.42 6.85
C GLU A 74 5.99 17.73 5.59
N GLY A 75 7.10 17.02 5.40
CA GLY A 75 7.93 17.14 4.20
C GLY A 75 7.14 16.83 2.93
N LEU A 76 6.36 15.75 2.92
CA LEU A 76 5.53 15.37 1.77
C LEU A 76 4.44 16.40 1.47
N ARG A 77 3.80 16.98 2.48
CA ARG A 77 2.79 18.04 2.27
C ARG A 77 3.39 19.29 1.64
N LYS A 78 4.66 19.60 1.95
CA LYS A 78 5.38 20.74 1.39
C LYS A 78 5.86 20.49 -0.05
N HIS A 79 6.40 19.30 -0.32
CA HIS A 79 7.09 19.00 -1.58
C HIS A 79 6.21 18.26 -2.60
N CYS A 80 5.16 17.57 -2.16
CA CYS A 80 4.27 16.76 -3.00
C CYS A 80 2.81 17.16 -2.76
N PRO A 81 2.39 18.39 -3.14
CA PRO A 81 1.05 18.88 -2.81
C PRO A 81 -0.05 17.98 -3.37
N GLY A 82 -1.01 17.65 -2.50
CA GLY A 82 -2.15 16.80 -2.82
C GLY A 82 -1.87 15.29 -2.77
N LEU A 83 -0.60 14.85 -2.70
CA LEU A 83 -0.23 13.43 -2.56
C LEU A 83 -1.01 12.78 -1.41
N VAL A 84 -1.56 11.59 -1.63
CA VAL A 84 -2.21 10.81 -0.56
C VAL A 84 -1.11 10.21 0.32
N VAL A 85 -1.10 10.58 1.60
CA VAL A 85 -0.14 10.04 2.57
C VAL A 85 -0.78 8.87 3.32
N GLN A 86 -0.21 7.68 3.17
CA GLN A 86 -0.68 6.46 3.82
C GLN A 86 0.35 5.95 4.84
N PHE A 87 -0.03 5.90 6.11
CA PHE A 87 0.86 5.34 7.14
C PHE A 87 0.72 3.83 7.26
N SER A 88 1.84 3.14 7.41
CA SER A 88 1.81 1.71 7.70
C SER A 88 1.55 1.43 9.17
N THR A 89 0.50 0.65 9.44
CA THR A 89 0.28 0.04 10.77
C THR A 89 0.84 -1.37 10.87
N GLY A 90 1.74 -1.82 9.97
CA GLY A 90 2.23 -3.20 9.96
C GLY A 90 3.05 -3.64 11.18
N GLY A 91 3.04 -4.92 11.56
CA GLY A 91 3.66 -5.41 12.80
C GLY A 91 5.12 -5.92 12.72
N ARG A 92 5.72 -6.03 11.52
CA ARG A 92 7.01 -6.75 11.37
C ARG A 92 8.15 -6.07 12.16
N GLY A 93 8.56 -6.70 13.26
CA GLY A 93 9.64 -6.22 14.13
C GLY A 93 9.24 -5.03 15.01
N ARG A 94 7.94 -4.81 15.23
CA ARG A 94 7.42 -3.68 16.03
C ARG A 94 6.48 -4.21 17.11
N ASP A 95 6.49 -3.55 18.27
CA ASP A 95 5.54 -3.84 19.35
C ASP A 95 4.10 -3.61 18.86
N PRO A 96 3.18 -4.59 18.99
CA PRO A 96 1.77 -4.43 18.63
C PRO A 96 1.12 -3.14 19.18
N ALA A 97 1.43 -2.76 20.42
CA ALA A 97 0.86 -1.55 21.04
C ALA A 97 1.32 -0.25 20.34
N SER A 98 2.46 -0.28 19.66
CA SER A 98 3.02 0.88 18.98
C SER A 98 2.41 1.15 17.59
N ARG A 99 1.75 0.16 16.98
CA ARG A 99 1.36 0.16 15.56
C ARG A 99 0.32 1.21 15.17
N GLY A 100 -0.44 1.72 16.14
CA GLY A 100 -1.46 2.76 15.95
C GLY A 100 -1.04 4.15 16.40
N LEU A 101 0.11 4.32 17.05
CA LEU A 101 0.48 5.57 17.72
C LEU A 101 0.56 6.76 16.75
N SER A 102 0.98 6.55 15.50
CA SER A 102 1.10 7.60 14.50
C SER A 102 -0.24 8.07 13.90
N LEU A 103 -1.35 7.33 14.13
CA LEU A 103 -2.68 7.70 13.60
C LEU A 103 -3.18 9.04 14.15
N GLN A 104 -2.68 9.46 15.32
CA GLN A 104 -3.00 10.77 15.90
C GLN A 104 -2.63 11.95 14.99
N HIS A 105 -1.67 11.77 14.07
CA HIS A 105 -1.25 12.79 13.11
C HIS A 105 -2.16 12.89 11.88
N ARG A 106 -3.25 12.10 11.84
CA ARG A 106 -4.30 12.14 10.81
C ARG A 106 -3.73 12.08 9.38
N PRO A 107 -3.00 11.01 9.02
CA PRO A 107 -2.68 10.76 7.61
C PRO A 107 -3.98 10.60 6.81
N ASP A 108 -3.92 10.78 5.49
CA ASP A 108 -5.09 10.58 4.63
C ASP A 108 -5.59 9.12 4.73
N MET A 109 -4.63 8.19 4.74
CA MET A 109 -4.90 6.76 4.82
C MET A 109 -3.98 6.07 5.82
N ALA A 110 -4.34 4.85 6.19
CA ALA A 110 -3.42 3.92 6.85
C ALA A 110 -3.71 2.48 6.45
N SER A 111 -2.69 1.65 6.34
CA SER A 111 -2.87 0.22 6.05
C SER A 111 -3.46 -0.50 7.26
N LEU A 112 -4.31 -1.50 7.03
CA LEU A 112 -4.94 -2.31 8.07
C LEU A 112 -5.04 -3.77 7.61
N SER A 113 -4.29 -4.65 8.27
CA SER A 113 -4.44 -6.09 8.08
C SER A 113 -5.56 -6.62 8.97
N THR A 114 -6.51 -7.34 8.39
CA THR A 114 -7.71 -7.85 9.09
C THR A 114 -7.60 -9.32 9.54
N GLY A 115 -6.40 -9.88 9.47
CA GLY A 115 -6.09 -11.25 9.87
C GLY A 115 -4.58 -11.49 9.99
N SER A 116 -4.24 -12.64 10.59
CA SER A 116 -2.85 -13.07 10.77
C SER A 116 -2.47 -14.10 9.69
N VAL A 117 -1.20 -14.10 9.28
CA VAL A 117 -0.67 -15.03 8.27
C VAL A 117 0.80 -15.33 8.58
N ASN A 118 1.35 -16.42 8.05
CA ASN A 118 2.79 -16.67 8.13
C ASN A 118 3.55 -15.78 7.15
N PHE A 119 4.68 -15.25 7.62
CA PHE A 119 5.70 -14.54 6.84
C PHE A 119 6.98 -15.39 6.79
N PRO A 120 8.03 -15.00 6.04
CA PRO A 120 9.20 -15.85 5.82
C PRO A 120 9.83 -16.45 7.09
N THR A 121 9.89 -15.66 8.17
CA THR A 121 10.59 -16.04 9.42
C THR A 121 9.75 -15.84 10.68
N ILE A 122 8.51 -15.35 10.57
CA ILE A 122 7.65 -15.00 11.71
C ILE A 122 6.18 -15.29 11.37
N VAL A 123 5.32 -15.33 12.39
CA VAL A 123 3.89 -15.06 12.20
C VAL A 123 3.70 -13.54 12.09
N TYR A 124 3.03 -13.09 11.04
CA TYR A 124 2.57 -11.71 10.94
C TYR A 124 1.26 -11.59 11.71
N GLU A 125 1.41 -11.29 13.00
CA GLU A 125 0.32 -11.29 13.96
C GLU A 125 -0.55 -10.03 13.86
N ASN A 126 -1.85 -10.25 13.72
CA ASN A 126 -2.90 -9.25 13.83
C ASN A 126 -4.03 -9.86 14.65
N ALA A 127 -3.86 -9.83 15.97
CA ALA A 127 -4.89 -10.28 16.91
C ALA A 127 -6.20 -9.51 16.67
N ALA A 128 -7.36 -10.18 16.81
CA ALA A 128 -8.65 -9.58 16.52
C ALA A 128 -8.94 -8.30 17.32
N THR A 129 -8.44 -8.23 18.56
CA THR A 129 -8.49 -7.03 19.41
C THR A 129 -7.72 -5.88 18.77
N LEU A 130 -6.47 -6.11 18.38
CA LEU A 130 -5.63 -5.11 17.70
C LEU A 130 -6.28 -4.59 16.41
N VAL A 131 -6.87 -5.48 15.59
CA VAL A 131 -7.57 -5.08 14.36
C VAL A 131 -8.73 -4.13 14.67
N THR A 132 -9.52 -4.46 15.70
CA THR A 132 -10.66 -3.64 16.15
C THR A 132 -10.19 -2.29 16.72
N ASP A 133 -9.11 -2.29 17.50
CA ASP A 133 -8.53 -1.09 18.10
C ASP A 133 -7.97 -0.14 17.04
N LEU A 134 -7.24 -0.66 16.04
CA LEU A 134 -6.73 0.12 14.93
C LEU A 134 -7.88 0.71 14.10
N ALA A 135 -8.89 -0.07 13.74
CA ALA A 135 -10.06 0.42 13.01
C ALA A 135 -10.82 1.52 13.80
N THR A 136 -10.96 1.33 15.12
CA THR A 136 -11.57 2.33 16.00
C THR A 136 -10.78 3.64 16.04
N GLN A 137 -9.44 3.56 16.11
CA GLN A 137 -8.57 4.73 16.06
C GLN A 137 -8.63 5.43 14.71
N MET A 138 -8.59 4.67 13.61
CA MET A 138 -8.72 5.22 12.26
C MET A 138 -10.04 5.99 12.11
N LYS A 139 -11.16 5.41 12.53
CA LYS A 139 -12.46 6.09 12.56
C LYS A 139 -12.44 7.35 13.42
N ARG A 140 -11.86 7.29 14.63
CA ARG A 140 -11.75 8.45 15.54
C ARG A 140 -10.98 9.60 14.91
N TYR A 141 -9.90 9.31 14.19
CA TYR A 141 -9.02 10.32 13.60
C TYR A 141 -9.40 10.72 12.17
N GLY A 142 -10.44 10.09 11.59
CA GLY A 142 -10.85 10.33 10.20
C GLY A 142 -9.87 9.78 9.17
N VAL A 143 -9.09 8.76 9.54
CA VAL A 143 -8.11 8.10 8.67
C VAL A 143 -8.81 7.00 7.88
N ARG A 144 -8.66 6.98 6.55
CA ARG A 144 -9.27 5.95 5.72
C ARG A 144 -8.39 4.68 5.68
N PRO A 145 -8.95 3.48 5.93
CA PRO A 145 -8.17 2.26 5.85
C PRO A 145 -7.94 1.81 4.39
N GLU A 146 -6.73 1.39 4.08
CA GLU A 146 -6.44 0.42 3.01
C GLU A 146 -6.34 -0.97 3.64
N ILE A 147 -7.15 -1.92 3.16
CA ILE A 147 -7.23 -3.26 3.74
C ILE A 147 -6.20 -4.19 3.09
N GLU A 148 -5.25 -4.66 3.89
CA GLU A 148 -4.18 -5.56 3.43
C GLU A 148 -4.63 -7.03 3.50
N ILE A 149 -4.92 -7.61 2.33
CA ILE A 149 -5.39 -8.98 2.16
C ILE A 149 -4.21 -9.88 1.78
N PHE A 150 -3.73 -10.65 2.77
CA PHE A 150 -2.71 -11.67 2.57
C PHE A 150 -3.30 -13.08 2.43
N ASP A 151 -4.60 -13.24 2.72
CA ASP A 151 -5.32 -14.50 2.63
C ASP A 151 -6.83 -14.23 2.46
N LEU A 152 -7.58 -15.14 1.84
CA LEU A 152 -9.01 -15.01 1.53
C LEU A 152 -9.84 -14.63 2.76
N SER A 153 -9.53 -15.25 3.91
CA SER A 153 -10.28 -15.00 5.16
C SER A 153 -10.21 -13.54 5.64
N HIS A 154 -9.18 -12.78 5.22
CA HIS A 154 -9.01 -11.38 5.59
C HIS A 154 -10.13 -10.51 4.98
N LEU A 155 -10.66 -10.87 3.80
CA LEU A 155 -11.79 -10.15 3.20
C LEU A 155 -13.04 -10.21 4.09
N HIS A 156 -13.29 -11.38 4.69
CA HIS A 156 -14.39 -11.51 5.66
C HIS A 156 -14.11 -10.74 6.96
N GLY A 157 -12.84 -10.60 7.35
CA GLY A 157 -12.44 -9.70 8.42
C GLY A 157 -12.80 -8.24 8.12
N ALA A 158 -12.52 -7.78 6.91
CA ALA A 158 -12.88 -6.44 6.46
C ALA A 158 -14.40 -6.23 6.43
N ARG A 159 -15.16 -7.20 5.91
CA ARG A 159 -16.63 -7.18 5.96
C ARG A 159 -17.17 -7.03 7.38
N ARG A 160 -16.60 -7.75 8.37
CA ARG A 160 -17.02 -7.61 9.78
C ARG A 160 -16.80 -6.19 10.31
N LEU A 161 -15.73 -5.52 9.89
CA LEU A 161 -15.49 -4.11 10.27
C LEU A 161 -16.51 -3.16 9.62
N VAL A 162 -16.94 -3.43 8.38
CA VAL A 162 -18.03 -2.69 7.72
C VAL A 162 -19.34 -2.89 8.48
N GLU A 163 -19.69 -4.14 8.79
CA GLU A 163 -20.92 -4.50 9.51
C GLU A 163 -20.96 -3.90 10.92
N ALA A 164 -19.81 -3.79 11.59
CA ALA A 164 -19.66 -3.11 12.87
C ALA A 164 -19.67 -1.57 12.77
N GLY A 165 -19.72 -1.02 11.55
CA GLY A 165 -19.65 0.41 11.30
C GLY A 165 -18.31 1.05 11.67
N LEU A 166 -17.23 0.27 11.77
CA LEU A 166 -15.88 0.75 12.07
C LEU A 166 -15.19 1.33 10.83
N ILE A 167 -15.54 0.84 9.65
CA ILE A 167 -15.08 1.34 8.35
C ILE A 167 -16.27 1.54 7.41
N ASP A 168 -16.14 2.35 6.37
CA ASP A 168 -17.21 2.55 5.39
C ASP A 168 -17.42 1.34 4.47
N ALA A 169 -18.57 1.29 3.78
CA ALA A 169 -18.93 0.19 2.89
C ALA A 169 -18.19 0.21 1.53
N ARG A 170 -17.24 1.12 1.33
CA ARG A 170 -16.48 1.32 0.10
C ARG A 170 -14.95 1.28 0.36
N PRO A 171 -14.42 0.31 1.14
CA PRO A 171 -13.00 0.33 1.50
C PRO A 171 -12.09 0.23 0.26
N HIS A 172 -10.84 0.66 0.38
CA HIS A 172 -9.80 0.31 -0.60
C HIS A 172 -9.14 -1.00 -0.18
N VAL A 173 -9.08 -1.99 -1.07
CA VAL A 173 -8.58 -3.35 -0.78
C VAL A 173 -7.30 -3.61 -1.57
N GLN A 174 -6.25 -4.04 -0.87
CA GLN A 174 -4.97 -4.44 -1.47
C GLN A 174 -4.75 -5.94 -1.33
N PHE A 175 -4.67 -6.65 -2.45
CA PHE A 175 -4.28 -8.07 -2.48
C PHE A 175 -2.75 -8.18 -2.49
N VAL A 176 -2.15 -8.65 -1.40
CA VAL A 176 -0.70 -8.79 -1.29
C VAL A 176 -0.31 -10.23 -1.64
N MET A 177 0.48 -10.40 -2.71
CA MET A 177 0.78 -11.70 -3.29
C MET A 177 2.28 -11.95 -3.44
N GLY A 178 2.72 -13.17 -3.14
CA GLY A 178 4.11 -13.60 -3.31
C GLY A 178 4.99 -13.42 -2.07
N VAL A 179 4.43 -13.07 -0.91
CA VAL A 179 5.14 -13.17 0.37
C VAL A 179 5.39 -14.65 0.67
N GLN A 180 6.64 -15.03 0.95
CA GLN A 180 6.96 -16.40 1.33
C GLN A 180 6.15 -16.83 2.57
N ASN A 181 5.55 -18.02 2.50
CA ASN A 181 4.66 -18.63 3.50
C ASN A 181 3.25 -18.00 3.62
N ALA A 182 2.90 -17.01 2.79
CA ALA A 182 1.54 -16.49 2.66
C ALA A 182 0.95 -16.84 1.27
N MET A 183 -0.03 -16.07 0.78
CA MET A 183 -0.59 -16.23 -0.56
C MET A 183 0.50 -16.10 -1.65
N PRO A 184 0.71 -17.11 -2.51
CA PRO A 184 1.64 -17.00 -3.63
C PRO A 184 1.13 -16.03 -4.70
N ALA A 185 2.03 -15.55 -5.55
CA ALA A 185 1.64 -14.82 -6.76
C ALA A 185 1.15 -15.81 -7.83
N ASP A 186 -0.15 -16.00 -7.88
CA ASP A 186 -0.85 -16.90 -8.80
C ASP A 186 -2.08 -16.18 -9.37
N GLU A 187 -2.20 -16.14 -10.69
CA GLU A 187 -3.25 -15.37 -11.37
C GLU A 187 -4.65 -15.91 -11.08
N HIS A 188 -4.80 -17.23 -10.95
CA HIS A 188 -6.08 -17.85 -10.62
C HIS A 188 -6.54 -17.50 -9.21
N LEU A 189 -5.61 -17.41 -8.25
CA LEU A 189 -5.92 -16.99 -6.89
C LEU A 189 -6.36 -15.52 -6.81
N LEU A 190 -5.80 -14.63 -7.64
CA LEU A 190 -6.29 -13.25 -7.77
C LEU A 190 -7.75 -13.23 -8.25
N ASP A 191 -8.12 -14.07 -9.23
CA ASP A 191 -9.50 -14.17 -9.72
C ASP A 191 -10.47 -14.64 -8.64
N ILE A 192 -10.05 -15.59 -7.79
CA ILE A 192 -10.86 -16.03 -6.63
C ILE A 192 -11.05 -14.89 -5.63
N LEU A 193 -9.97 -14.17 -5.28
CA LEU A 193 -10.03 -13.03 -4.35
C LEU A 193 -10.95 -11.92 -4.87
N LEU A 194 -10.88 -11.62 -6.17
CA LEU A 194 -11.73 -10.61 -6.81
C LEU A 194 -13.20 -11.04 -6.86
N ALA A 195 -13.48 -12.30 -7.20
CA ALA A 195 -14.83 -12.82 -7.22
C ALA A 195 -15.47 -12.72 -5.82
N GLU A 196 -14.72 -13.10 -4.78
CA GLU A 196 -15.20 -13.01 -3.42
C GLU A 196 -15.36 -11.55 -2.98
N SER A 197 -14.36 -10.69 -3.22
CA SER A 197 -14.43 -9.26 -2.88
C SER A 197 -15.65 -8.57 -3.52
N ARG A 198 -15.96 -8.84 -4.80
CA ARG A 198 -17.15 -8.31 -5.47
C ARG A 198 -18.45 -8.79 -4.84
N ARG A 199 -18.46 -10.01 -4.31
CA ARG A 199 -19.63 -10.60 -3.64
C ARG A 199 -19.87 -9.99 -2.26
N ILE A 200 -18.81 -9.77 -1.47
CA ILE A 200 -18.92 -9.39 -0.06
C ILE A 200 -18.62 -7.93 0.26
N LEU A 201 -17.94 -7.23 -0.64
CA LEU A 201 -17.58 -5.81 -0.56
C LEU A 201 -17.81 -5.15 -1.95
N PRO A 202 -19.04 -5.14 -2.49
CA PRO A 202 -19.30 -4.72 -3.87
C PRO A 202 -18.96 -3.25 -4.17
N GLY A 203 -18.86 -2.41 -3.13
CA GLY A 203 -18.44 -1.02 -3.28
C GLY A 203 -16.92 -0.82 -3.29
N ALA A 204 -16.13 -1.82 -2.87
CA ALA A 204 -14.69 -1.64 -2.68
C ALA A 204 -13.97 -1.22 -3.96
N THR A 205 -13.01 -0.31 -3.80
CA THR A 205 -11.96 -0.12 -4.80
C THR A 205 -10.81 -1.06 -4.49
N TRP A 206 -9.95 -1.36 -5.47
CA TRP A 206 -8.90 -2.36 -5.23
C TRP A 206 -7.61 -2.16 -6.02
N THR A 207 -6.56 -2.81 -5.50
CA THR A 207 -5.23 -2.97 -6.08
C THR A 207 -4.67 -4.35 -5.75
N ALA A 208 -3.60 -4.77 -6.44
CA ALA A 208 -2.82 -5.93 -6.07
C ALA A 208 -1.31 -5.58 -6.08
N ALA A 209 -0.59 -6.09 -5.07
CA ALA A 209 0.82 -5.85 -4.85
C ALA A 209 1.59 -7.17 -4.94
N GLY A 210 2.51 -7.25 -5.91
CA GLY A 210 3.40 -8.40 -6.08
C GLY A 210 4.74 -8.19 -5.38
N ILE A 211 5.21 -9.21 -4.65
CA ILE A 211 6.50 -9.14 -3.94
C ILE A 211 7.66 -9.63 -4.81
N GLY A 212 8.75 -8.88 -4.78
CA GLY A 212 10.01 -9.16 -5.48
C GLY A 212 9.81 -9.28 -6.98
N ARG A 213 10.25 -10.42 -7.54
CA ARG A 213 10.09 -10.73 -8.97
C ARG A 213 8.64 -10.70 -9.46
N ASN A 214 7.66 -10.76 -8.56
CA ASN A 214 6.25 -10.78 -8.91
C ASN A 214 5.62 -9.38 -9.04
N GLN A 215 6.33 -8.30 -8.68
CA GLN A 215 5.78 -6.94 -8.70
C GLN A 215 5.20 -6.55 -10.06
N ALA A 216 5.98 -6.72 -11.12
CA ALA A 216 5.54 -6.36 -12.47
C ALA A 216 4.38 -7.24 -12.95
N ILE A 217 4.45 -8.57 -12.77
CA ILE A 217 3.41 -9.46 -13.30
C ILE A 217 2.07 -9.32 -12.57
N VAL A 218 2.08 -9.12 -11.24
CA VAL A 218 0.85 -8.88 -10.47
C VAL A 218 0.22 -7.54 -10.85
N MET A 219 1.03 -6.52 -11.13
CA MET A 219 0.54 -5.23 -11.63
C MET A 219 -0.15 -5.38 -13.00
N GLU A 220 0.43 -6.13 -13.92
CA GLU A 220 -0.17 -6.42 -15.23
C GLU A 220 -1.52 -7.16 -15.07
N TRP A 221 -1.60 -8.15 -14.17
CA TRP A 221 -2.85 -8.85 -13.86
C TRP A 221 -3.91 -7.91 -13.28
N ALA A 222 -3.52 -6.99 -12.40
CA ALA A 222 -4.40 -6.02 -11.77
C ALA A 222 -4.99 -5.06 -12.81
N LEU A 223 -4.14 -4.50 -13.68
CA LEU A 223 -4.54 -3.59 -14.74
C LEU A 223 -5.47 -4.27 -15.76
N ALA A 224 -5.16 -5.50 -16.17
CA ALA A 224 -6.00 -6.29 -17.08
C ALA A 224 -7.42 -6.53 -16.56
N ARG A 225 -7.61 -6.44 -15.24
CA ARG A 225 -8.88 -6.65 -14.54
C ARG A 225 -9.55 -5.36 -14.08
N GLY A 226 -9.02 -4.21 -14.50
CA GLY A 226 -9.59 -2.90 -14.20
C GLY A 226 -9.36 -2.44 -12.76
N ALA A 227 -8.21 -2.73 -12.16
CA ALA A 227 -7.86 -2.21 -10.84
C ALA A 227 -7.94 -0.68 -10.76
N ASP A 228 -8.36 -0.15 -9.62
CA ASP A 228 -8.45 1.30 -9.37
C ASP A 228 -7.07 1.90 -9.05
N ALA A 229 -6.18 1.07 -8.52
CA ALA A 229 -4.81 1.43 -8.19
C ALA A 229 -3.83 0.30 -8.53
N VAL A 230 -2.54 0.65 -8.58
CA VAL A 230 -1.42 -0.30 -8.62
C VAL A 230 -0.39 0.10 -7.58
N ARG A 231 0.36 -0.87 -7.04
CA ARG A 231 1.43 -0.64 -6.06
C ARG A 231 2.80 -1.06 -6.60
N THR A 232 3.81 -0.24 -6.32
CA THR A 232 5.21 -0.50 -6.63
C THR A 232 6.13 0.13 -5.57
N GLY A 233 7.44 -0.06 -5.67
CA GLY A 233 8.42 0.57 -4.78
C GLY A 233 9.41 -0.42 -4.15
N LEU A 234 10.45 0.14 -3.55
CA LEU A 234 11.59 -0.58 -2.98
C LEU A 234 11.22 -1.43 -1.76
N GLU A 235 10.10 -1.14 -1.09
CA GLU A 235 9.55 -2.01 -0.05
C GLU A 235 9.27 -3.41 -0.56
N ASP A 236 8.65 -3.49 -1.74
CA ASP A 236 8.16 -4.75 -2.29
C ASP A 236 9.20 -5.40 -3.20
N ASN A 237 10.00 -4.61 -3.91
CA ASN A 237 10.98 -5.09 -4.89
C ASN A 237 12.13 -4.10 -5.09
N ILE A 238 13.35 -4.56 -4.85
CA ILE A 238 14.57 -3.75 -4.98
C ILE A 238 15.25 -3.87 -6.36
N ARG A 239 14.67 -4.62 -7.31
CA ARG A 239 15.29 -4.99 -8.60
C ARG A 239 14.42 -4.67 -9.80
N ILE A 240 15.03 -4.36 -10.94
CA ILE A 240 14.33 -4.22 -12.23
C ILE A 240 14.40 -5.53 -13.01
N THR A 241 15.56 -6.16 -13.00
CA THR A 241 15.78 -7.51 -13.54
C THR A 241 16.49 -8.35 -12.49
N LYS A 242 16.66 -9.65 -12.74
CA LYS A 242 17.40 -10.54 -11.83
C LYS A 242 18.76 -9.95 -11.41
N ASP A 243 19.46 -9.32 -12.35
CA ASP A 243 20.83 -8.87 -12.19
C ASP A 243 20.98 -7.34 -12.04
N ARG A 244 19.87 -6.58 -12.13
CA ARG A 244 19.89 -5.10 -12.02
C ARG A 244 19.03 -4.60 -10.86
N LEU A 245 19.67 -3.91 -9.91
CA LEU A 245 18.97 -3.16 -8.85
C LEU A 245 18.18 -1.99 -9.45
N ALA A 246 17.04 -1.67 -8.84
CA ALA A 246 16.32 -0.43 -9.13
C ALA A 246 17.13 0.77 -8.62
N ALA A 247 17.29 1.79 -9.46
CA ALA A 247 18.06 2.99 -9.14
C ALA A 247 17.32 3.92 -8.17
N SER A 248 15.99 3.86 -8.13
CA SER A 248 15.14 4.65 -7.23
C SER A 248 13.71 4.12 -7.20
N ASN A 249 12.92 4.59 -6.23
CA ASN A 249 11.46 4.42 -6.27
C ASN A 249 10.84 5.08 -7.51
N ALA A 250 11.39 6.19 -7.99
CA ALA A 250 10.90 6.90 -9.17
C ALA A 250 11.05 6.05 -10.45
N GLU A 251 12.13 5.27 -10.59
CA GLU A 251 12.28 4.33 -11.71
C GLU A 251 11.17 3.27 -11.70
N LEU A 252 10.87 2.70 -10.53
CA LEU A 252 9.79 1.73 -10.35
C LEU A 252 8.40 2.32 -10.64
N VAL A 253 8.18 3.59 -10.27
CA VAL A 253 6.95 4.32 -10.60
C VAL A 253 6.84 4.62 -12.09
N GLY A 254 7.95 4.98 -12.76
CA GLY A 254 7.98 5.19 -14.21
C GLY A 254 7.55 3.94 -14.98
N LEU A 255 8.03 2.76 -14.57
CA LEU A 255 7.61 1.47 -15.12
C LEU A 255 6.12 1.18 -14.86
N ALA A 256 5.62 1.54 -13.67
CA ALA A 256 4.19 1.40 -13.35
C ALA A 256 3.32 2.33 -14.23
N ALA A 257 3.74 3.57 -14.44
CA ALA A 257 3.05 4.52 -15.30
C ALA A 257 3.05 4.06 -16.77
N GLU A 258 4.13 3.42 -17.23
CA GLU A 258 4.16 2.76 -18.54
C GLU A 258 3.20 1.58 -18.63
N ALA A 259 3.11 0.75 -17.57
CA ALA A 259 2.15 -0.36 -17.52
C ALA A 259 0.71 0.16 -17.63
N VAL A 260 0.36 1.19 -16.84
CA VAL A 260 -0.96 1.85 -16.92
C VAL A 260 -1.27 2.30 -18.36
N ARG A 261 -0.29 2.90 -19.04
CA ARG A 261 -0.43 3.33 -20.45
C ARG A 261 -0.58 2.17 -21.43
N ARG A 262 0.15 1.06 -21.24
CA ARG A 262 0.02 -0.15 -22.08
C ARG A 262 -1.38 -0.77 -22.00
N HIS A 263 -2.05 -0.63 -20.86
CA HIS A 263 -3.45 -1.04 -20.67
C HIS A 263 -4.48 0.00 -21.15
N GLY A 264 -4.03 1.03 -21.91
CA GLY A 264 -4.92 2.03 -22.50
C GLY A 264 -5.53 3.00 -21.50
N ARG A 265 -4.98 3.08 -20.28
CA ARG A 265 -5.44 3.98 -19.21
C ARG A 265 -4.40 5.07 -18.95
N ARG A 266 -4.75 6.02 -18.08
CA ARG A 266 -3.87 7.11 -17.64
C ARG A 266 -3.68 7.08 -16.13
N VAL A 267 -2.55 7.64 -15.69
CA VAL A 267 -2.27 7.83 -14.27
C VAL A 267 -3.20 8.91 -13.70
N ALA A 268 -3.70 8.69 -12.49
CA ALA A 268 -4.47 9.68 -11.74
C ALA A 268 -3.58 10.87 -11.39
N ASN A 269 -4.13 12.09 -11.43
CA ASN A 269 -3.52 13.19 -10.70
C ASN A 269 -3.93 13.12 -9.20
N PRO A 270 -3.35 13.95 -8.30
CA PRO A 270 -3.63 13.85 -6.88
C PRO A 270 -5.12 14.03 -6.49
N ALA A 271 -5.83 14.95 -7.15
CA ALA A 271 -7.26 15.17 -6.89
C ALA A 271 -8.12 13.98 -7.35
N GLU A 272 -7.77 13.39 -8.49
CA GLU A 272 -8.43 12.18 -8.99
C GLU A 272 -8.14 10.98 -8.10
N ALA A 273 -6.92 10.83 -7.60
CA ALA A 273 -6.57 9.77 -6.67
C ALA A 273 -7.40 9.86 -5.39
N ARG A 274 -7.55 11.07 -4.83
CA ARG A 274 -8.43 11.33 -3.69
C ARG A 274 -9.88 10.94 -3.99
N ALA A 275 -10.41 11.32 -5.15
CA ALA A 275 -11.77 10.96 -5.54
C ALA A 275 -11.97 9.44 -5.72
N VAL A 276 -11.06 8.77 -6.44
CA VAL A 276 -11.07 7.30 -6.64
C VAL A 276 -11.11 6.60 -5.28
N LEU A 277 -10.20 7.00 -4.39
CA LEU A 277 -10.05 6.45 -3.06
C LEU A 277 -11.09 6.96 -2.07
N GLY A 278 -12.05 7.81 -2.43
CA GLY A 278 -13.09 8.29 -1.51
C GLY A 278 -12.55 9.14 -0.35
N LEU A 279 -11.53 9.94 -0.62
CA LEU A 279 -10.96 10.95 0.28
C LEU A 279 -11.53 12.33 -0.06
N ALA A 280 -11.46 13.26 0.89
CA ALA A 280 -11.75 14.67 0.63
C ALA A 280 -10.70 15.27 -0.33
N ALA A 281 -11.15 16.25 -1.13
CA ALA A 281 -10.33 17.00 -2.09
C ALA A 281 -9.21 17.78 -1.42
#